data_AF-D3HMY1-F1
#
_entry.id   AF-D3HMY1-F1
#
_cell.length_a   1.000
_cell.length_b   1.000
_cell.length_c   1.000
_cell.angle_alpha   90.00
_cell.angle_beta   90.00
_cell.angle_gamma   90.00
#
_symmetry.space_group_name_H-M   'P 1'
#
loop_
_entity.id
_entity.type
_entity.pdbx_description
1 polymer ?
#
loop_
_entity_poly.entity_id
_entity_poly.type
_entity_poly.pdbx_seq_one_letter_code
_entity_poly.pdbx_strand_id
1 'polypeptide(L)'
;MGVSDVIKENGLWYGAVRSHTYDTNDKWTFIIGAFRASNENNAKQQVLRAVDSLVFEKGPMAYEVDGQDSWVCLYKDKSGHSAVTITPTMHYLHTWIAHH
;
A
#
# COMPACT_ATOMS: atom_id res chain seq x y z
N MET A 1 -5.21 -11.02 -1.99
CA MET A 1 -4.89 -10.56 -0.61
C MET A 1 -6.04 -9.69 -0.12
N GLY A 2 -6.42 -9.75 1.15
CA GLY A 2 -7.50 -8.89 1.67
C GLY A 2 -6.95 -7.58 2.23
N VAL A 3 -7.43 -6.43 1.76
CA VAL A 3 -7.10 -5.14 2.38
C VAL A 3 -7.83 -5.00 3.70
N SER A 4 -7.09 -4.75 4.79
CA SER A 4 -7.62 -4.68 6.15
C SER A 4 -8.16 -3.30 6.48
N ASP A 5 -7.54 -2.24 5.96
CA ASP A 5 -7.87 -0.86 6.28
C ASP A 5 -8.03 0.00 5.01
N VAL A 6 -8.93 0.97 5.06
CA VAL A 6 -9.02 2.04 4.06
C VAL A 6 -8.88 3.38 4.78
N ILE A 7 -7.96 4.22 4.30
CA ILE A 7 -7.56 5.48 4.92
C ILE A 7 -7.91 6.61 3.95
N LYS A 8 -8.52 7.68 4.46
CA LYS A 8 -8.78 8.90 3.69
C LYS A 8 -7.87 10.01 4.18
N GLU A 9 -7.09 10.59 3.30
CA GLU A 9 -6.15 11.67 3.60
C GLU A 9 -6.12 12.66 2.45
N ASN A 10 -6.23 13.97 2.74
CA ASN A 10 -6.24 15.04 1.73
C ASN A 10 -7.23 14.84 0.55
N GLY A 11 -8.37 14.17 0.80
CA GLY A 11 -9.38 13.88 -0.22
C GLY A 11 -9.06 12.68 -1.14
N LEU A 12 -7.94 12.01 -0.89
CA LEU A 12 -7.53 10.79 -1.55
C LEU A 12 -7.73 9.59 -0.61
N TRP A 13 -7.85 8.43 -1.21
CA TRP A 13 -8.04 7.16 -0.52
C TRP A 13 -6.83 6.25 -0.72
N TYR A 14 -6.57 5.47 0.32
CA TYR A 14 -5.51 4.48 0.39
C TYR A 14 -6.08 3.20 0.97
N GLY A 15 -5.72 2.05 0.40
CA GLY A 15 -5.93 0.74 1.03
C GLY A 15 -4.64 0.26 1.67
N ALA A 16 -4.72 -0.44 2.80
CA ALA A 16 -3.54 -1.02 3.43
C ALA A 16 -3.75 -2.41 4.04
N VAL A 17 -2.66 -3.18 4.08
CA VAL A 17 -2.49 -4.37 4.93
C VAL A 17 -1.28 -4.12 5.80
N ARG A 18 -1.50 -3.98 7.10
CA ARG A 18 -0.42 -3.55 8.03
C ARG A 18 0.71 -4.55 8.14
N SER A 19 0.39 -5.83 8.12
CA SER A 19 1.34 -6.92 8.31
C SER A 19 0.89 -8.16 7.54
N HIS A 20 1.66 -8.55 6.54
CA HIS A 20 1.49 -9.80 5.80
C HIS A 20 2.87 -10.42 5.53
N THR A 21 2.99 -11.74 5.61
CA THR A 21 4.29 -12.42 5.44
C THR A 21 4.63 -12.73 4.00
N TYR A 22 3.62 -12.86 3.11
CA TYR A 22 3.80 -13.25 1.70
C TYR A 22 4.62 -14.54 1.54
N ASP A 23 4.44 -15.48 2.47
CA ASP A 23 5.22 -16.72 2.55
C ASP A 23 6.74 -16.50 2.66
N THR A 24 7.15 -15.31 3.11
CA THR A 24 8.52 -14.96 3.50
C THR A 24 8.68 -14.99 5.01
N ASN A 25 9.93 -14.94 5.50
CA ASN A 25 10.22 -14.80 6.93
C ASN A 25 9.94 -13.38 7.45
N ASP A 26 9.85 -12.41 6.55
CA ASP A 26 9.68 -11.01 6.87
C ASP A 26 8.19 -10.63 6.88
N LYS A 27 7.86 -9.63 7.70
CA LYS A 27 6.53 -9.01 7.68
C LYS A 27 6.59 -7.77 6.82
N TRP A 28 5.56 -7.60 6.00
CA TRP A 28 5.44 -6.52 5.05
C TRP A 28 4.18 -5.71 5.31
N THR A 29 4.30 -4.40 5.16
CA THR A 29 3.16 -3.50 5.02
C THR A 29 2.86 -3.34 3.53
N PHE A 30 1.61 -3.49 3.14
CA PHE A 30 1.12 -3.19 1.78
C PHE A 30 0.28 -1.94 1.81
N ILE A 31 0.46 -1.08 0.80
CA ILE A 31 -0.30 0.16 0.62
C ILE A 31 -0.66 0.26 -0.85
N ILE A 32 -1.90 0.63 -1.17
CA ILE A 32 -2.37 0.93 -2.52
C ILE A 32 -3.04 2.29 -2.54
N GLY A 33 -2.58 3.19 -3.40
CA GLY A 33 -2.96 4.59 -3.40
C GLY A 33 -1.95 5.47 -4.13
N ALA A 34 -2.21 6.77 -4.24
CA ALA A 34 -3.43 7.48 -3.84
C ALA A 34 -4.49 7.48 -4.95
N PHE A 35 -5.78 7.29 -4.64
CA PHE A 35 -6.85 7.34 -5.65
C PHE A 35 -8.11 8.06 -5.15
N ARG A 36 -9.02 8.41 -6.07
CA ARG A 36 -10.30 9.07 -5.74
C ARG A 36 -11.42 8.05 -5.59
N ALA A 37 -12.26 8.26 -4.59
CA ALA A 37 -13.47 7.48 -4.38
C ALA A 37 -14.55 8.36 -3.75
N SER A 38 -15.82 8.06 -4.06
CA SER A 38 -16.96 8.86 -3.59
C SER A 38 -17.22 8.69 -2.09
N ASN A 39 -16.90 7.52 -1.54
CA ASN A 39 -17.03 7.19 -0.13
C ASN A 39 -16.14 5.98 0.22
N GLU A 40 -16.09 5.61 1.50
CA GLU A 40 -15.27 4.52 2.02
C GLU A 40 -15.60 3.17 1.38
N ASN A 41 -16.89 2.86 1.19
CA ASN A 41 -17.30 1.59 0.58
C ASN A 41 -16.86 1.53 -0.89
N ASN A 42 -17.00 2.62 -1.64
CA ASN A 42 -16.48 2.72 -3.00
C ASN A 42 -14.95 2.58 -3.03
N ALA A 43 -14.24 3.19 -2.09
CA ALA A 43 -12.79 3.05 -1.98
C ALA A 43 -12.38 1.61 -1.72
N LYS A 44 -13.03 0.94 -0.75
CA LYS A 44 -12.79 -0.47 -0.44
C LYS A 44 -13.01 -1.37 -1.65
N GLN A 45 -14.09 -1.16 -2.41
CA GLN A 45 -14.35 -1.95 -3.62
C GLN A 45 -13.33 -1.69 -4.73
N GLN A 46 -12.91 -0.45 -4.95
CA GLN A 46 -11.88 -0.12 -5.92
C GLN A 46 -10.56 -0.81 -5.57
N VAL A 47 -10.17 -0.74 -4.30
CA VAL A 47 -8.97 -1.40 -3.78
C VAL A 47 -9.01 -2.91 -3.98
N LEU A 48 -10.10 -3.56 -3.59
CA LEU A 48 -10.23 -5.02 -3.74
C LEU A 48 -10.10 -5.45 -5.20
N ARG A 49 -10.67 -4.69 -6.13
CA ARG A 49 -10.53 -4.95 -7.57
C ARG A 49 -9.11 -4.70 -8.07
N ALA A 50 -8.50 -3.60 -7.62
CA ALA A 50 -7.17 -3.21 -8.07
C ALA A 50 -6.08 -4.18 -7.57
N VAL A 51 -6.21 -4.71 -6.35
CA VAL A 51 -5.25 -5.68 -5.78
C VAL A 51 -5.10 -6.91 -6.67
N ASP A 52 -6.19 -7.39 -7.26
CA ASP A 52 -6.16 -8.56 -8.14
C ASP A 52 -5.57 -8.25 -9.54
N SER A 53 -5.49 -6.98 -9.93
CA SER A 53 -4.92 -6.53 -11.20
C SER A 53 -3.51 -5.94 -11.11
N LEU A 54 -2.95 -5.82 -9.89
CA LEU A 54 -1.61 -5.30 -9.69
C LEU A 54 -0.57 -6.22 -10.34
N VAL A 55 0.33 -5.59 -11.09
CA VAL A 55 1.50 -6.23 -11.68
C VAL A 55 2.74 -5.65 -11.02
N PHE A 56 3.70 -6.52 -10.72
CA PHE A 56 5.00 -6.11 -10.23
C PHE A 56 5.69 -5.17 -11.22
N GLU A 57 6.15 -4.03 -10.74
CA GLU A 57 6.87 -3.04 -11.55
C GLU A 57 8.37 -3.10 -11.27
N LYS A 58 8.76 -3.03 -9.99
CA LYS A 58 10.17 -2.96 -9.59
C LYS A 58 10.37 -3.35 -8.12
N GLY A 59 11.52 -3.95 -7.79
CA GLY A 59 11.88 -4.29 -6.41
C GLY A 59 12.70 -5.59 -6.29
N PRO A 60 13.13 -5.95 -5.07
CA PRO A 60 13.18 -5.09 -3.89
C PRO A 60 14.25 -4.00 -4.05
N MET A 61 13.97 -2.80 -3.55
CA MET A 61 14.91 -1.67 -3.54
C MET A 61 15.14 -1.21 -2.11
N ALA A 62 16.39 -0.91 -1.78
CA ALA A 62 16.72 -0.27 -0.51
C ALA A 62 16.18 1.16 -0.52
N TYR A 63 15.50 1.54 0.56
CA TYR A 63 14.92 2.85 0.78
C TYR A 63 14.90 3.18 2.26
N GLU A 64 15.09 4.43 2.64
CA GLU A 64 14.90 4.86 4.03
C GLU A 64 13.45 5.30 4.22
N VAL A 65 12.73 4.65 5.13
CA VAL A 65 11.35 4.99 5.50
C VAL A 65 11.36 5.37 6.97
N ASP A 66 11.01 6.62 7.29
CA ASP A 66 10.97 7.16 8.66
C ASP A 66 12.28 6.93 9.46
N GLY A 67 13.44 7.07 8.81
CA GLY A 67 14.75 6.85 9.44
C GLY A 67 15.12 5.37 9.62
N GLN A 68 14.39 4.45 8.98
CA GLN A 68 14.63 3.01 9.01
C GLN A 68 14.97 2.47 7.62
N ASP A 69 16.09 1.75 7.53
CA ASP A 69 16.46 0.98 6.35
C ASP A 69 15.36 -0.04 6.02
N SER A 70 14.81 0.08 4.82
CA SER A 70 13.66 -0.68 4.37
C SER A 70 13.85 -1.22 2.95
N TRP A 71 13.14 -2.30 2.63
CA TRP A 71 13.02 -2.83 1.29
C TRP A 71 11.64 -2.56 0.74
N VAL A 72 11.59 -2.02 -0.48
CA VAL A 72 10.35 -1.61 -1.14
C VAL A 72 10.18 -2.35 -2.47
N CYS A 73 8.99 -2.89 -2.70
CA CYS A 73 8.55 -3.33 -4.02
C CYS A 73 7.38 -2.46 -4.49
N LEU A 74 7.39 -2.10 -5.77
CA LEU A 74 6.38 -1.28 -6.43
C LEU A 74 5.54 -2.16 -7.35
N TYR A 75 4.26 -1.85 -7.40
CA TYR A 75 3.27 -2.52 -8.22
C TYR A 75 2.37 -1.47 -8.87
N LYS A 76 1.89 -1.80 -10.07
CA LYS A 76 0.99 -0.92 -10.82
C LYS A 76 -0.03 -1.74 -11.58
N ASP A 77 -1.20 -1.16 -11.77
CA ASP A 77 -2.22 -1.74 -12.64
C ASP A 77 -2.53 -0.83 -13.84
N LYS A 78 -3.29 -1.36 -14.81
CA LYS A 78 -3.69 -0.61 -16.01
C LYS A 78 -4.74 0.47 -15.74
N SER A 79 -5.42 0.43 -14.60
CA SER A 79 -6.42 1.43 -14.24
C SER A 79 -5.81 2.68 -13.57
N GLY A 80 -4.49 2.66 -13.32
CA GLY A 80 -3.75 3.78 -12.76
C GLY A 80 -3.53 3.68 -11.26
N HIS A 81 -3.94 2.59 -10.62
CA HIS A 81 -3.61 2.32 -9.22
C HIS A 81 -2.14 1.93 -9.10
N SER A 82 -1.49 2.50 -8.10
CA SER A 82 -0.12 2.15 -7.72
C SER A 82 -0.14 1.60 -6.30
N ALA A 83 0.75 0.65 -6.03
CA ALA A 83 0.88 0.05 -4.72
C ALA A 83 2.34 -0.21 -4.37
N VAL A 84 2.59 -0.31 -3.08
CA VAL A 84 3.92 -0.59 -2.51
C VAL A 84 3.82 -1.67 -1.44
N THR A 85 4.84 -2.51 -1.36
CA THR A 85 5.10 -3.36 -0.18
C THR A 85 6.41 -2.94 0.45
N ILE A 86 6.41 -2.76 1.76
CA ILE A 86 7.54 -2.24 2.54
C ILE A 86 7.85 -3.22 3.68
N THR A 87 9.13 -3.55 3.89
CA THR A 87 9.60 -4.26 5.08
C THR A 87 10.84 -3.58 5.65
N PRO A 88 11.01 -3.51 6.99
CA PRO A 88 10.10 -3.98 8.05
C PRO A 88 8.73 -3.28 8.05
N THR A 89 7.75 -3.85 8.76
CA THR A 89 6.40 -3.28 8.79
C THR A 89 6.39 -1.85 9.32
N MET A 90 5.60 -0.98 8.70
CA MET A 90 5.50 0.42 9.07
C MET A 90 4.64 0.59 10.32
N HIS A 91 5.25 0.99 11.43
CA HIS A 91 4.54 1.26 12.68
C HIS A 91 3.66 2.52 12.60
N TYR A 92 4.03 3.52 11.79
CA TYR A 92 3.37 4.83 11.68
C TYR A 92 2.72 5.08 10.32
N LEU A 93 2.08 4.06 9.75
CA LEU A 93 1.51 4.09 8.39
C LEU A 93 0.62 5.32 8.11
N HIS A 94 -0.29 5.66 9.02
CA HIS A 94 -1.17 6.81 8.84
C HIS A 94 -0.40 8.13 8.76
N THR A 95 0.60 8.29 9.63
CA THR A 95 1.47 9.48 9.66
C THR A 95 2.26 9.58 8.36
N TRP A 96 2.82 8.47 7.88
CA TRP A 96 3.55 8.45 6.62
C TRP A 96 2.68 8.87 5.42
N ILE A 97 1.45 8.34 5.33
CA ILE A 97 0.46 8.70 4.29
C ILE A 97 0.04 10.17 4.37
N ALA A 98 0.06 10.79 5.55
CA ALA A 98 -0.28 12.20 5.71
C ALA A 98 0.83 13.16 5.25
N HIS A 99 2.08 12.68 5.18
CA HIS A 99 3.24 13.51 4.84
C HIS A 99 3.78 13.29 3.42
N HIS A 100 3.28 12.29 2.69
CA HIS A 100 3.73 11.92 1.34
C HIS A 100 2.53 11.71 0.41
#